data_AF-A0A382VEG5-F1
#
_entry.id   AF-A0A382VEG5-F1
#
_cell.length_a   1.000
_cell.length_b   1.000
_cell.length_c   1.000
_cell.angle_alpha   90.00
_cell.angle_beta   90.00
_cell.angle_gamma   90.00
#
_symmetry.space_group_name_H-M   'P 1'
#
loop_
_entity.id
_entity.type
_entity.pdbx_description
1 polymer ?
#
loop_
_entity_poly.entity_id
_entity_poly.type
_entity_poly.pdbx_seq_one_letter_code
_entity_poly.pdbx_strand_id
1 'polypeptide(L)'
;MAEKRKSLGRGLDVLLGGTTTQKQTSNTAKSLNELPIEEVGPGPFQPRKKIDEQQLNELSASIEAQGVLQPIVVRERAVQDSQTGIRYEI
;
A
#
# COMPACT_ATOMS: atom_id res chain seq x y z
N MET A 1 61.81 8.84 -2.41
CA MET A 1 61.23 8.66 -1.06
C MET A 1 59.73 8.88 -1.17
N ALA A 2 58.95 7.87 -0.80
CA ALA A 2 57.51 7.83 -0.96
C ALA A 2 56.82 8.21 0.35
N GLU A 3 55.83 9.09 0.31
CA GLU A 3 54.81 9.18 1.35
C GLU A 3 53.42 9.23 0.72
N LYS A 4 52.74 8.09 0.80
CA LYS A 4 51.40 7.85 0.27
C LYS A 4 50.39 8.43 1.25
N ARG A 5 49.76 9.56 0.91
CA ARG A 5 48.71 10.16 1.76
C ARG A 5 47.53 9.20 1.87
N LYS A 6 47.22 8.86 3.12
CA LYS A 6 46.15 7.94 3.55
C LYS A 6 44.80 8.53 3.11
N SER A 7 44.09 7.82 2.24
CA SER A 7 42.85 8.29 1.63
C SER A 7 41.73 8.45 2.68
N LEU A 8 40.95 9.52 2.53
CA LEU A 8 39.76 9.90 3.32
C LEU A 8 38.55 8.97 3.06
N GLY A 9 38.77 7.65 2.99
CA GLY A 9 37.76 6.68 2.56
C GLY A 9 37.01 5.97 3.69
N ARG A 10 37.14 6.40 4.95
CA ARG A 10 36.63 5.65 6.10
C ARG A 10 35.55 6.35 6.95
N GLY A 11 35.19 7.58 6.59
CA GLY A 11 34.17 8.37 7.32
C GLY A 11 32.91 8.69 6.53
N LEU A 12 32.95 8.60 5.19
CA LEU A 12 31.77 8.87 4.35
C LEU A 12 30.77 7.71 4.34
N ASP A 13 31.24 6.47 4.52
CA ASP A 13 30.39 5.27 4.57
C ASP A 13 29.40 5.30 5.76
N VAL A 14 29.80 5.96 6.86
CA VAL A 14 28.96 6.18 8.04
C VAL A 14 27.89 7.25 7.81
N LEU A 15 28.18 8.26 6.98
CA LEU A 15 27.22 9.30 6.60
C LEU A 15 26.28 8.85 5.48
N LEU A 16 26.73 7.94 4.61
CA LEU A 16 25.94 7.42 3.50
C LEU A 16 25.14 6.15 3.84
N GLY A 17 25.19 5.68 5.10
CA GLY A 17 24.40 4.56 5.59
C GLY A 17 24.85 3.25 4.96
N GLY A 18 25.78 2.58 5.65
CA GLY A 18 26.33 1.28 5.27
C GLY A 18 25.33 0.35 4.58
N THR A 19 25.72 -0.12 3.41
CA THR A 19 24.99 -1.08 2.59
C THR A 19 24.79 -2.38 3.36
N THR A 20 23.62 -2.56 3.97
CA THR A 20 23.16 -3.90 4.35
C THR A 20 21.65 -4.00 4.25
N THR A 21 21.25 -4.82 3.28
CA THR A 21 20.03 -5.63 3.30
C THR A 21 18.75 -4.93 2.87
N GLN A 22 18.49 -5.08 1.56
CA GLN A 22 17.20 -5.44 1.00
C GLN A 22 15.98 -4.74 1.63
N LYS A 23 15.70 -3.52 1.15
CA LYS A 23 14.35 -3.27 0.69
C LYS A 23 14.47 -3.14 -0.80
N GLN A 24 14.06 -4.19 -1.52
CA GLN A 24 13.71 -4.05 -2.92
C GLN A 24 12.97 -2.72 -3.04
N THR A 25 13.57 -1.75 -3.72
CA THR A 25 12.81 -0.73 -4.41
C THR A 25 12.08 -1.50 -5.52
N SER A 26 11.11 -2.33 -5.12
CA SER A 26 10.11 -2.82 -6.04
C SER A 26 9.52 -1.55 -6.59
N ASN A 27 9.76 -1.32 -7.88
CA ASN A 27 8.94 -0.48 -8.72
C ASN A 27 7.59 -0.25 -8.03
N THR A 28 7.32 0.98 -7.60
CA THR A 28 6.00 1.46 -7.17
C THR A 28 5.06 1.48 -8.39
N ALA A 29 5.08 0.43 -9.21
CA ALA A 29 3.94 0.04 -9.99
C ALA A 29 2.91 -0.37 -8.94
N LYS A 30 1.80 0.37 -8.88
CA LYS A 30 0.54 -0.01 -8.22
C LYS A 30 0.46 -1.53 -8.07
N SER A 31 0.87 -2.06 -6.92
CA SER A 31 0.93 -3.50 -6.72
C SER A 31 -0.50 -3.97 -6.55
N LEU A 32 -0.94 -4.83 -7.47
CA LEU A 32 -2.18 -5.57 -7.27
C LEU A 32 -1.96 -6.48 -6.05
N ASN A 33 -2.68 -6.19 -4.98
CA ASN A 33 -2.59 -6.92 -3.72
C ASN A 33 -3.96 -7.52 -3.39
N GLU A 34 -3.97 -8.75 -2.91
CA GLU A 34 -5.15 -9.36 -2.29
C GLU A 34 -5.18 -8.99 -0.80
N LEU A 35 -6.31 -8.48 -0.34
CA LEU A 35 -6.52 -8.03 1.05
C LEU A 35 -7.77 -8.71 1.61
N PRO A 36 -7.77 -9.10 2.90
CA PRO A 36 -9.00 -9.52 3.57
C PRO A 36 -10.03 -8.38 3.58
N ILE A 37 -11.29 -8.68 3.28
CA ILE A 37 -12.34 -7.66 3.17
C ILE A 37 -12.59 -6.96 4.52
N GLU A 38 -12.41 -7.68 5.62
CA GLU A 38 -12.53 -7.17 6.99
C GLU A 38 -11.49 -6.08 7.34
N GLU A 39 -10.37 -6.00 6.62
CA GLU A 39 -9.38 -4.94 6.83
C GLU A 39 -9.74 -3.63 6.09
N VAL A 40 -10.78 -3.64 5.24
CA VAL A 40 -11.15 -2.51 4.37
C VAL A 40 -12.46 -1.88 4.85
N GLY A 41 -12.43 -0.58 5.11
CA GLY A 41 -13.62 0.18 5.53
C GLY A 41 -13.96 1.34 4.59
N PRO A 42 -15.12 1.98 4.78
CA PRO A 42 -15.46 3.18 4.03
C PRO A 42 -14.55 4.35 4.43
N GLY A 43 -14.15 5.15 3.45
CA GLY A 43 -13.50 6.44 3.70
C GLY A 43 -14.47 7.49 4.28
N PRO A 44 -13.94 8.51 4.97
CA PRO A 44 -14.74 9.54 5.65
C PRO A 44 -15.51 10.47 4.69
N PHE A 45 -15.04 10.59 3.44
CA PHE A 45 -15.57 11.55 2.48
C PHE A 45 -16.09 10.85 1.22
N GLN A 46 -17.18 10.10 1.37
CA GLN A 46 -17.84 9.45 0.23
C GLN A 46 -18.74 10.44 -0.54
N PRO A 47 -18.44 10.75 -1.82
CA PRO A 47 -19.28 11.64 -2.62
C PRO A 47 -20.59 10.97 -3.04
N ARG A 48 -20.57 9.66 -3.30
CA ARG A 48 -21.76 8.87 -3.61
C ARG A 48 -22.45 8.48 -2.30
N LYS A 49 -23.54 9.18 -1.96
CA LYS A 49 -24.32 8.93 -0.73
C LYS A 49 -25.51 7.99 -0.90
N LYS A 50 -25.95 7.77 -2.14
CA LYS A 50 -27.07 6.88 -2.47
C LYS A 50 -26.59 5.83 -3.45
N ILE A 51 -26.99 4.59 -3.19
CA ILE A 51 -26.79 3.45 -4.07
C ILE A 51 -28.19 2.93 -4.39
N ASP A 52 -28.44 2.64 -5.66
CA ASP A 52 -29.67 2.01 -6.08
C ASP A 52 -29.60 0.52 -5.75
N GLU A 53 -30.59 0.01 -5.00
CA GLU A 53 -30.60 -1.37 -4.52
C GLU A 53 -30.70 -2.38 -5.67
N GLN A 54 -31.39 -2.05 -6.75
CA GLN A 54 -31.49 -2.95 -7.90
C GLN A 54 -30.12 -3.08 -8.59
N GLN A 55 -29.45 -1.95 -8.84
CA GLN A 55 -28.09 -1.94 -9.40
C GLN A 55 -27.06 -2.62 -8.49
N LEU A 56 -27.21 -2.50 -7.17
CA LEU A 56 -26.32 -3.19 -6.22
C LEU A 56 -26.47 -4.71 -6.31
N ASN A 57 -27.71 -5.20 -6.40
CA ASN A 57 -27.99 -6.63 -6.55
C ASN A 57 -27.48 -7.17 -7.88
N GLU A 58 -27.66 -6.42 -8.98
CA GLU A 58 -27.10 -6.77 -10.29
C GLU A 58 -25.56 -6.86 -10.25
N LEU A 59 -24.91 -5.90 -9.59
CA LEU A 59 -23.46 -5.92 -9.42
C LEU A 59 -22.99 -7.11 -8.58
N SER A 60 -23.68 -7.44 -7.48
CA SER A 60 -23.36 -8.59 -6.65
C SER A 60 -23.42 -9.89 -7.44
N ALA A 61 -24.51 -10.11 -8.19
CA ALA A 61 -24.67 -11.29 -9.04
C ALA A 61 -23.57 -11.37 -10.13
N SER A 62 -23.17 -10.23 -10.70
CA SER A 62 -22.06 -10.18 -11.66
C SER A 62 -20.72 -10.53 -11.02
N ILE A 63 -20.45 -10.05 -9.80
CA ILE A 63 -19.21 -10.35 -9.07
C ILE A 63 -19.17 -11.82 -8.65
N GLU A 64 -20.30 -12.42 -8.26
CA GLU A 64 -20.37 -13.86 -7.97
C GLU A 64 -20.07 -14.71 -9.20
N ALA A 65 -20.55 -14.31 -10.37
CA ALA A 65 -20.37 -15.07 -11.61
C ALA A 65 -18.98 -14.93 -12.24
N GLN A 66 -18.37 -13.74 -12.17
CA GLN A 66 -17.15 -13.40 -12.91
C GLN A 66 -15.97 -12.95 -12.03
N GLY A 67 -16.20 -12.78 -10.73
CA GLY A 67 -15.27 -12.12 -9.83
C GLY A 67 -15.25 -10.60 -10.03
N VAL A 68 -14.34 -9.94 -9.30
CA VAL A 68 -14.12 -8.50 -9.42
C VAL A 68 -13.24 -8.23 -10.64
N LEU A 69 -13.82 -7.62 -11.68
CA LEU A 69 -13.10 -7.33 -12.93
C LEU A 69 -12.02 -6.24 -12.76
N GLN A 70 -12.30 -5.24 -11.94
CA GLN A 70 -11.41 -4.10 -11.72
C GLN A 70 -10.94 -4.04 -10.27
N PRO A 71 -9.62 -3.99 -10.02
CA PRO A 71 -9.09 -3.84 -8.67
C PRO A 71 -9.64 -2.57 -8.00
N ILE A 72 -9.97 -2.70 -6.72
CA ILE A 72 -10.44 -1.58 -5.91
C ILE A 72 -9.22 -0.80 -5.41
N VAL A 73 -9.26 0.52 -5.56
CA VAL A 73 -8.22 1.41 -5.04
C VAL A 73 -8.50 1.67 -3.57
N VAL A 74 -7.50 1.44 -2.74
CA VAL A 74 -7.55 1.71 -1.30
C VAL A 74 -6.33 2.53 -0.88
N ARG A 75 -6.45 3.18 0.28
CA ARG A 75 -5.32 3.79 0.98
C ARG A 75 -5.21 3.23 2.40
N GLU A 76 -4.01 3.14 2.92
CA GLU A 76 -3.78 2.83 4.33
C GLU A 76 -4.30 3.98 5.21
N ARG A 77 -4.98 3.64 6.31
CA ARG A 77 -5.40 4.61 7.32
C ARG A 77 -4.19 5.06 8.12
N ALA A 78 -4.11 6.36 8.39
CA ALA A 78 -3.04 6.92 9.24
C ALA A 78 -3.16 6.47 10.71
N VAL A 79 -4.37 6.19 11.17
CA VAL A 79 -4.66 5.72 12.53
C VAL A 79 -5.30 4.35 12.41
N GLN A 80 -4.64 3.32 12.94
CA GLN A 80 -5.23 2.01 13.12
C GLN A 80 -6.16 2.05 14.31
N ASP A 81 -7.43 1.74 14.07
CA ASP A 81 -8.36 1.53 15.15
C ASP A 81 -8.14 0.13 15.72
N SER A 82 -7.57 0.08 16.93
CA SER A 82 -7.27 -1.16 17.64
C SER A 82 -8.51 -2.00 17.97
N GLN A 83 -9.71 -1.45 17.83
CA GLN A 83 -10.97 -2.15 18.12
C GLN A 83 -11.63 -2.74 16.88
N THR A 84 -11.49 -2.11 15.71
CA THR A 84 -12.17 -2.57 14.48
C THR A 84 -11.27 -3.36 13.54
N GLY A 85 -9.94 -3.28 13.69
CA GLY A 85 -9.01 -4.00 12.82
C GLY A 85 -8.96 -3.48 11.38
N ILE A 86 -9.65 -2.37 11.08
CA ILE A 86 -9.67 -1.76 9.76
C ILE A 86 -8.37 -1.01 9.52
N ARG A 87 -7.65 -1.41 8.47
CA ARG A 87 -6.34 -0.87 8.10
C ARG A 87 -6.38 -0.03 6.84
N TYR A 88 -7.33 -0.30 5.96
CA TYR A 88 -7.49 0.38 4.69
C TYR A 88 -8.83 1.13 4.62
N GLU A 89 -8.88 2.12 3.74
CA GLU A 89 -10.11 2.82 3.41
C GLU A 89 -10.27 3.08 1.91
N ILE A 90 -11.52 3.02 1.46
CA ILE A 90 -11.97 3.30 0.09
C ILE A 90 -12.41 4.76 -0.03
#